data_AF-A0A0Q4FVI6-F1
#
_entry.id   AF-A0A0Q4FVI6-F1
#
_cell.length_a   1.000
_cell.length_b   1.000
_cell.length_c   1.000
_cell.angle_alpha   90.00
_cell.angle_beta   90.00
_cell.angle_gamma   90.00
#
_symmetry.space_group_name_H-M   'P 1'
#
loop_
_entity.id
_entity.type
_entity.pdbx_description
1 polymer ?
#
loop_
_entity_poly.entity_id
_entity_poly.type
_entity_poly.pdbx_seq_one_letter_code
_entity_poly.pdbx_strand_id
1 'polypeptide(L)'
;MKKYVCSSLIIFLFSIWHVSAQKNLISNGGFEDGLNSWGAGNAKVSTVIRKSGEASLALVAYVKGKWEGIDQKVKLPKNSKAILVSGFYKMDDVEQGANAWNTAVIILEFTDGDKTLGEGIPLVEKTGTEGWSAFKKNLRVPDLATGFRIMIALSEASGTFFVDDLNVKSISVEDLEKETPVSKAN
;
A
#
# COMPACT_ATOMS: atom_id res chain seq x y z
N MET A 1 -59.12 14.43 40.32
CA MET A 1 -57.74 13.90 40.37
C MET A 1 -57.10 14.09 39.02
N LYS A 2 -56.10 14.99 38.91
CA LYS A 2 -55.40 15.30 37.65
C LYS A 2 -54.28 14.29 37.44
N LYS A 3 -54.23 13.63 36.27
CA LYS A 3 -53.08 12.83 35.83
C LYS A 3 -52.45 13.56 34.64
N TYR A 4 -51.31 14.20 34.88
CA TYR A 4 -50.46 14.72 33.83
C TYR A 4 -49.55 13.57 33.36
N VAL A 5 -49.72 13.14 32.11
CA VAL A 5 -48.77 12.23 31.45
C VAL A 5 -47.80 13.10 30.67
N CYS A 6 -46.60 13.27 31.22
CA CYS A 6 -45.46 13.82 30.48
C CYS A 6 -44.94 12.73 29.54
N SER A 7 -45.31 12.78 28.26
CA SER A 7 -44.62 12.03 27.21
C SER A 7 -43.29 12.72 26.92
N SER A 8 -42.20 12.15 27.43
CA SER A 8 -40.83 12.57 27.09
C SER A 8 -40.50 12.09 25.67
N LEU A 9 -40.34 13.03 24.74
CA LEU A 9 -39.90 12.78 23.37
C LEU A 9 -38.37 12.64 23.37
N ILE A 10 -37.86 11.41 23.38
CA ILE A 10 -36.43 11.14 23.22
C ILE A 10 -36.10 11.23 21.72
N ILE A 11 -35.49 12.34 21.31
CA ILE A 11 -34.93 12.50 19.96
C ILE A 11 -33.56 11.80 19.94
N PHE A 12 -33.51 10.59 19.36
CA PHE A 12 -32.27 9.88 19.09
C PHE A 12 -31.58 10.54 17.88
N LEU A 13 -30.65 11.47 18.15
CA LEU A 13 -29.71 11.98 17.15
C LEU A 13 -28.71 10.88 16.80
N PHE A 14 -29.03 10.05 15.81
CA PHE A 14 -28.03 9.22 15.13
C PHE A 14 -27.07 10.17 14.39
N SER A 15 -25.92 10.47 15.00
CA SER A 15 -24.80 11.04 14.26
C SER A 15 -24.37 10.00 13.23
N ILE A 16 -24.70 10.25 11.97
CA ILE A 16 -24.22 9.46 10.84
C ILE A 16 -22.74 9.80 10.71
N TRP A 17 -21.88 8.97 11.30
CA TRP A 17 -20.46 8.97 11.01
C TRP A 17 -20.32 8.62 9.54
N HIS A 18 -20.22 9.64 8.68
CA HIS A 18 -19.82 9.44 7.30
C HIS A 18 -18.36 9.00 7.32
N VAL A 19 -18.14 7.69 7.42
CA VAL A 19 -16.87 7.10 7.00
C VAL A 19 -16.84 7.25 5.48
N SER A 20 -16.35 8.40 5.02
CA SER A 20 -16.01 8.58 3.62
C SER A 20 -14.87 7.59 3.33
N ALA A 21 -15.19 6.49 2.65
CA ALA A 21 -14.18 5.62 2.08
C ALA A 21 -13.40 6.45 1.05
N GLN A 22 -12.24 6.96 1.47
CA GLN A 22 -11.39 7.73 0.57
C GLN A 22 -10.93 6.83 -0.57
N LYS A 23 -11.12 7.33 -1.80
CA LYS A 23 -10.73 6.61 -3.01
C LYS A 23 -9.24 6.23 -2.95
N ASN A 24 -8.96 4.97 -3.24
CA ASN A 24 -7.59 4.48 -3.43
C ASN A 24 -6.95 5.21 -4.63
N LEU A 25 -5.76 5.76 -4.42
CA LEU A 25 -5.01 6.49 -5.44
C LEU A 25 -4.38 5.54 -6.47
N ILE A 26 -4.01 4.32 -6.05
CA ILE A 26 -3.62 3.29 -7.01
C ILE A 26 -4.87 2.62 -7.59
N SER A 27 -4.78 2.19 -8.84
CA SER A 27 -5.83 1.45 -9.53
C SER A 27 -5.56 -0.05 -9.43
N ASN A 28 -6.63 -0.85 -9.28
CA ASN A 28 -6.55 -2.32 -9.26
C ASN A 28 -5.51 -2.87 -8.25
N GLY A 29 -5.53 -2.36 -7.01
CA GLY A 29 -4.60 -2.77 -5.95
C GLY A 29 -4.88 -4.15 -5.33
N GLY A 30 -6.08 -4.70 -5.54
CA GLY A 30 -6.45 -6.09 -5.21
C GLY A 30 -6.40 -7.04 -6.41
N PHE A 31 -5.95 -6.56 -7.58
CA PHE A 31 -5.71 -7.40 -8.77
C PHE A 31 -6.92 -8.15 -9.34
N GLU A 32 -8.13 -7.77 -8.94
CA GLU A 32 -9.41 -8.34 -9.41
C GLU A 32 -9.65 -8.12 -10.92
N ASP A 33 -9.03 -7.10 -11.50
CA ASP A 33 -9.03 -6.83 -12.93
C ASP A 33 -7.70 -7.25 -13.59
N GLY A 34 -7.15 -8.38 -13.13
CA GLY A 34 -5.86 -8.88 -13.60
C GLY A 34 -4.72 -7.91 -13.28
N LEU A 35 -3.86 -7.64 -14.27
CA LEU A 35 -2.78 -6.64 -14.18
C LEU A 35 -3.14 -5.32 -14.90
N ASN A 36 -4.42 -5.09 -15.21
CA ASN A 36 -4.84 -3.83 -15.82
C ASN A 36 -4.45 -2.65 -14.92
N SER A 37 -4.04 -1.54 -15.54
CA SER A 37 -3.49 -0.33 -14.90
C SER A 37 -2.09 -0.48 -14.29
N TRP A 38 -1.50 -1.67 -14.31
CA TRP A 38 -0.10 -1.87 -13.97
C TRP A 38 0.77 -1.86 -15.23
N GLY A 39 2.03 -1.43 -15.07
CA GLY A 39 3.02 -1.37 -16.16
C GLY A 39 3.39 -2.75 -16.70
N ALA A 40 4.12 -2.77 -17.81
CA ALA A 40 4.66 -4.03 -18.33
C ALA A 40 5.67 -4.62 -17.33
N GLY A 41 5.58 -5.92 -17.10
CA GLY A 41 6.40 -6.65 -16.14
C GLY A 41 6.17 -8.15 -16.26
N ASN A 42 6.79 -8.92 -15.36
CA ASN A 42 6.72 -10.38 -15.38
C ASN A 42 5.82 -10.96 -14.27
N ALA A 43 5.08 -10.09 -13.58
CA ALA A 43 4.06 -10.50 -12.62
C ALA A 43 2.97 -11.34 -13.29
N LYS A 44 2.33 -12.18 -12.48
CA LYS A 44 1.16 -12.97 -12.85
C LYS A 44 0.04 -12.67 -11.87
N VAL A 45 -1.18 -13.06 -12.25
CA VAL A 45 -2.31 -13.07 -11.33
C VAL A 45 -2.49 -14.49 -10.80
N SER A 46 -2.65 -14.60 -9.49
CA SER A 46 -3.02 -15.83 -8.79
C SER A 46 -4.49 -15.76 -8.41
N THR A 47 -5.27 -16.76 -8.84
CA THR A 47 -6.67 -16.92 -8.42
C THR A 47 -6.83 -17.95 -7.30
N VAL A 48 -5.74 -18.52 -6.78
CA VAL A 48 -5.76 -19.58 -5.76
C VAL A 48 -5.16 -19.09 -4.45
N ILE A 49 -3.95 -18.51 -4.53
CA ILE A 49 -3.32 -17.85 -3.40
C ILE A 49 -3.71 -16.38 -3.47
N ARG A 50 -4.51 -15.92 -2.51
CA ARG A 50 -5.03 -14.55 -2.41
C ARG A 50 -5.32 -14.18 -0.95
N LYS A 51 -5.31 -12.90 -0.62
CA LYS A 51 -5.60 -12.41 0.72
C LYS A 51 -7.09 -12.13 0.89
N SER A 52 -7.69 -11.54 -0.14
CA SER A 52 -9.11 -11.24 -0.23
C SER A 52 -9.59 -11.43 -1.68
N GLY A 53 -10.87 -11.14 -1.96
CA GLY A 53 -11.42 -11.18 -3.31
C GLY A 53 -11.22 -12.52 -4.05
N GLU A 54 -11.00 -12.43 -5.37
CA GLU A 54 -10.80 -13.56 -6.28
C GLU A 54 -9.38 -13.63 -6.85
N ALA A 55 -8.56 -12.60 -6.66
CA ALA A 55 -7.24 -12.50 -7.24
C ALA A 55 -6.18 -11.94 -6.28
N SER A 56 -4.91 -12.18 -6.60
CA SER A 56 -3.77 -11.42 -6.07
C SER A 56 -2.65 -11.37 -7.10
N LEU A 57 -1.66 -10.51 -6.89
CA LEU A 57 -0.44 -10.53 -7.68
C LEU A 57 0.50 -11.63 -7.19
N ALA A 58 1.17 -12.30 -8.14
CA ALA A 58 2.20 -13.28 -7.88
C ALA A 58 3.47 -13.01 -8.72
N LEU A 59 4.62 -13.02 -8.06
CA LEU A 59 5.95 -13.05 -8.66
C LEU A 59 6.62 -14.36 -8.28
N VAL A 60 7.20 -15.05 -9.26
CA VAL A 60 7.88 -16.33 -9.06
C VAL A 60 9.22 -16.28 -9.75
N ALA A 61 10.30 -16.45 -8.99
CA ALA A 61 11.66 -16.53 -9.51
C ALA A 61 12.31 -17.85 -9.04
N TYR A 62 12.67 -18.71 -9.99
CA TYR A 62 13.33 -20.00 -9.69
C TYR A 62 14.83 -19.85 -9.46
N VAL A 63 15.43 -18.75 -9.90
CA VAL A 63 16.86 -18.46 -9.80
C VAL A 63 17.05 -17.00 -9.41
N LYS A 64 18.16 -16.72 -8.72
CA LYS A 64 18.60 -15.37 -8.35
C LYS A 64 19.19 -14.63 -9.55
N GLY A 65 19.40 -13.33 -9.42
CA GLY A 65 20.10 -12.51 -10.43
C GLY A 65 19.19 -11.99 -11.55
N LYS A 66 17.88 -12.20 -11.46
CA LYS A 66 16.91 -11.59 -12.37
C LYS A 66 15.91 -10.75 -11.60
N TRP A 67 15.70 -9.53 -12.06
CA TRP A 67 14.64 -8.69 -11.55
C TRP A 67 13.31 -9.17 -12.10
N GLU A 68 12.42 -9.62 -11.22
CA GLU A 68 11.05 -9.98 -11.56
C GLU A 68 10.12 -9.01 -10.85
N GLY A 69 9.33 -8.24 -11.58
CA GLY A 69 8.47 -7.25 -10.94
C GLY A 69 7.51 -6.55 -11.87
N ILE A 70 6.79 -5.60 -11.29
CA ILE A 70 5.83 -4.73 -11.94
C ILE A 70 5.76 -3.39 -11.20
N ASP A 71 5.23 -2.36 -11.84
CA ASP A 71 5.03 -1.06 -11.20
C ASP A 71 3.75 -0.36 -11.65
N GLN A 72 3.34 0.66 -10.89
CA GLN A 72 2.29 1.59 -11.29
C GLN A 72 2.72 3.02 -10.99
N LYS A 73 2.64 3.90 -12.00
CA LYS A 73 2.80 5.35 -11.84
C LYS A 73 1.44 5.99 -11.54
N VAL A 74 1.39 6.80 -10.51
CA VAL A 74 0.17 7.45 -10.01
C VAL A 74 0.38 8.95 -9.90
N LYS A 75 -0.59 9.73 -10.38
CA LYS A 75 -0.64 11.18 -10.17
C LYS A 75 -1.21 11.47 -8.78
N LEU A 76 -0.53 12.34 -8.05
CA LEU A 76 -1.04 12.79 -6.76
C LEU A 76 -2.16 13.83 -6.96
N PRO A 77 -3.20 13.82 -6.11
CA PRO A 77 -4.12 14.95 -6.02
C PRO A 77 -3.36 16.24 -5.72
N LYS A 78 -3.80 17.35 -6.31
CA LYS A 78 -3.21 18.67 -6.06
C LYS A 78 -3.13 18.94 -4.56
N ASN A 79 -2.00 19.52 -4.12
CA ASN A 79 -1.73 19.87 -2.72
C ASN A 79 -1.70 18.68 -1.74
N SER A 80 -1.50 17.45 -2.22
CA SER A 80 -1.25 16.31 -1.31
C SER A 80 -0.01 16.58 -0.47
N LYS A 81 -0.14 16.54 0.86
CA LYS A 81 0.97 16.78 1.81
C LYS A 81 1.45 15.52 2.50
N ALA A 82 0.59 14.52 2.61
CA ALA A 82 0.92 13.22 3.15
C ALA A 82 0.08 12.14 2.49
N ILE A 83 0.61 10.92 2.45
CA ILE A 83 -0.10 9.72 2.02
C ILE A 83 0.06 8.61 3.06
N LEU A 84 -0.93 7.73 3.14
CA LEU A 84 -0.84 6.46 3.82
C LEU A 84 -0.82 5.36 2.78
N VAL A 85 0.23 4.54 2.79
CA VAL A 85 0.35 3.32 1.98
C VAL A 85 0.17 2.10 2.87
N SER A 86 -0.61 1.14 2.40
CA SER A 86 -0.87 -0.12 3.11
C SER A 86 -1.19 -1.24 2.14
N GLY A 87 -1.13 -2.47 2.62
CA GLY A 87 -1.59 -3.65 1.90
C GLY A 87 -1.13 -4.92 2.60
N PHE A 88 -1.23 -6.04 1.90
CA PHE A 88 -0.80 -7.33 2.38
C PHE A 88 0.22 -7.96 1.45
N TYR A 89 1.11 -8.75 2.03
CA TYR A 89 2.05 -9.56 1.28
C TYR A 89 2.15 -10.94 1.90
N LYS A 90 2.55 -11.91 1.09
CA LYS A 90 2.91 -13.27 1.50
C LYS A 90 4.18 -13.67 0.76
N MET A 91 5.06 -14.40 1.42
CA MET A 91 6.32 -14.86 0.85
C MET A 91 6.46 -16.36 1.06
N ASP A 92 6.91 -17.08 0.04
CA ASP A 92 7.29 -18.48 0.13
C ASP A 92 8.71 -18.64 -0.38
N ASP A 93 9.60 -19.06 0.52
CA ASP A 93 11.00 -19.39 0.25
C ASP A 93 11.78 -18.29 -0.50
N VAL A 94 11.61 -17.04 -0.08
CA VAL A 94 12.35 -15.92 -0.68
C VAL A 94 13.80 -15.95 -0.21
N GLU A 95 14.73 -16.24 -1.11
CA GLU A 95 16.15 -16.23 -0.79
C GLU A 95 16.84 -14.98 -1.35
N GLN A 96 17.70 -14.38 -0.52
CA GLN A 96 18.49 -13.22 -0.89
C GLN A 96 19.34 -13.49 -2.15
N GLY A 97 19.40 -12.50 -3.04
CA GLY A 97 20.34 -12.43 -4.15
C GLY A 97 21.77 -12.06 -3.74
N ALA A 98 22.53 -11.49 -4.68
CA ALA A 98 23.94 -11.19 -4.48
C ALA A 98 24.19 -10.13 -3.39
N ASN A 99 23.33 -9.11 -3.30
CA ASN A 99 23.45 -8.04 -2.33
C ASN A 99 22.38 -8.11 -1.25
N ALA A 100 22.61 -7.46 -0.11
CA ALA A 100 21.68 -7.45 1.02
C ALA A 100 20.28 -6.89 0.65
N TRP A 101 20.21 -5.96 -0.30
CA TRP A 101 18.95 -5.38 -0.80
C TRP A 101 18.28 -6.23 -1.90
N ASN A 102 18.90 -7.32 -2.35
CA ASN A 102 18.29 -8.22 -3.33
C ASN A 102 17.30 -9.18 -2.65
N THR A 103 16.09 -8.68 -2.38
CA THR A 103 15.03 -9.35 -1.60
C THR A 103 13.67 -9.23 -2.27
N ALA A 104 12.60 -9.71 -1.62
CA ALA A 104 11.24 -9.34 -2.00
C ALA A 104 10.95 -7.91 -1.51
N VAL A 105 10.53 -7.04 -2.42
CA VAL A 105 10.39 -5.61 -2.17
C VAL A 105 9.06 -5.05 -2.63
N ILE A 106 8.51 -4.13 -1.82
CA ILE A 106 7.53 -3.14 -2.25
C ILE A 106 8.15 -1.77 -1.97
N ILE A 107 8.40 -0.99 -3.01
CA ILE A 107 9.10 0.31 -2.92
C ILE A 107 8.20 1.41 -3.47
N LEU A 108 8.18 2.55 -2.80
CA LEU A 108 7.55 3.77 -3.30
C LEU A 108 8.61 4.83 -3.64
N GLU A 109 8.53 5.37 -4.84
CA GLU A 109 9.35 6.49 -5.31
C GLU A 109 8.44 7.69 -5.56
N PHE A 110 8.69 8.84 -4.92
CA PHE A 110 8.00 10.07 -5.32
C PHE A 110 8.54 10.57 -6.65
N THR A 111 7.68 11.18 -7.46
CA THR A 111 8.07 11.64 -8.80
C THR A 111 7.62 13.06 -9.09
N ASP A 112 8.39 13.76 -9.92
CA ASP A 112 7.96 14.94 -10.66
C ASP A 112 7.92 14.60 -12.16
N GLY A 113 6.71 14.34 -12.69
CA GLY A 113 6.56 13.71 -13.99
C GLY A 113 7.22 12.32 -14.00
N ASP A 114 8.19 12.13 -14.90
CA ASP A 114 8.97 10.88 -14.99
C ASP A 114 10.24 10.87 -14.14
N LYS A 115 10.58 11.98 -13.48
CA LYS A 115 11.79 12.09 -12.66
C LYS A 115 11.51 11.59 -11.24
N THR A 116 12.30 10.63 -10.77
CA THR A 116 12.29 10.21 -9.36
C THR A 116 12.88 11.29 -8.45
N LEU A 117 12.25 11.50 -7.29
CA LEU A 117 12.65 12.46 -6.27
C LEU A 117 13.20 11.70 -5.05
N GLY A 118 14.51 11.79 -4.85
CA GLY A 118 15.19 11.11 -3.73
C GLY A 118 15.36 9.62 -3.94
N GLU A 119 15.62 8.90 -2.85
CA GLU A 119 15.75 7.44 -2.85
C GLU A 119 14.38 6.76 -2.73
N GLY A 120 14.29 5.54 -3.26
CA GLY A 120 13.11 4.70 -3.11
C GLY A 120 12.87 4.34 -1.64
N ILE A 121 11.61 4.43 -1.20
CA ILE A 121 11.22 4.17 0.18
C ILE A 121 10.74 2.72 0.27
N PRO A 122 11.48 1.82 0.95
CA PRO A 122 11.00 0.46 1.17
C PRO A 122 9.78 0.48 2.11
N LEU A 123 8.71 -0.16 1.64
CA LEU A 123 7.49 -0.45 2.39
C LEU A 123 7.54 -1.89 2.91
N VAL A 124 8.10 -2.79 2.09
CA VAL A 124 8.48 -4.16 2.40
C VAL A 124 9.86 -4.39 1.77
N GLU A 125 10.77 -5.01 2.51
CA GLU A 125 12.08 -5.45 2.03
C GLU A 125 12.51 -6.64 2.91
N LYS A 126 12.27 -7.86 2.43
CA LYS A 126 12.35 -9.08 3.26
C LYS A 126 12.72 -10.33 2.47
N THR A 127 13.27 -11.30 3.21
CA THR A 127 13.52 -12.67 2.77
C THR A 127 12.80 -13.66 3.68
N GLY A 128 12.83 -14.95 3.31
CA GLY A 128 12.26 -16.06 4.06
C GLY A 128 10.84 -16.42 3.62
N THR A 129 10.14 -17.10 4.53
CA THR A 129 8.75 -17.53 4.34
C THR A 129 7.88 -16.85 5.39
N GLU A 130 6.80 -16.22 4.95
CA GLU A 130 5.85 -15.54 5.82
C GLU A 130 4.44 -15.71 5.27
N GLY A 131 3.47 -15.97 6.16
CA GLY A 131 2.06 -15.95 5.80
C GLY A 131 1.61 -14.56 5.35
N TRP A 132 0.31 -14.41 5.08
CA TRP A 132 -0.24 -13.10 4.78
C TRP A 132 -0.04 -12.13 5.95
N SER A 133 0.79 -11.11 5.71
CA SER A 133 1.14 -10.08 6.68
C SER A 133 0.76 -8.71 6.16
N ALA A 134 0.25 -7.85 7.04
CA ALA A 134 -0.07 -6.48 6.70
C ALA A 134 1.18 -5.59 6.79
N PHE A 135 1.23 -4.57 5.94
CA PHE A 135 2.13 -3.44 6.11
C PHE A 135 1.36 -2.12 6.05
N LYS A 136 1.89 -1.09 6.70
CA LYS A 136 1.30 0.24 6.76
C LYS A 136 2.42 1.27 6.96
N LYS A 137 2.43 2.35 6.17
CA LYS A 137 3.40 3.44 6.30
C LYS A 137 2.79 4.78 5.90
N ASN A 138 2.88 5.76 6.79
CA ASN A 138 2.55 7.15 6.47
C ASN A 138 3.80 7.84 5.93
N LEU A 139 3.65 8.60 4.85
CA LEU A 139 4.75 9.26 4.16
C LEU A 139 4.41 10.72 3.95
N ARG A 140 5.35 11.61 4.26
CA ARG A 140 5.29 13.01 3.85
C ARG A 140 5.54 13.09 2.34
N VAL A 141 4.69 13.83 1.64
CA VAL A 141 4.86 14.08 0.21
C VAL A 141 5.88 15.22 0.04
N PRO A 142 6.97 15.03 -0.72
CA PRO A 142 7.91 16.11 -1.03
C PRO A 142 7.21 17.26 -1.77
N ASP A 143 7.59 18.51 -1.51
CA ASP A 143 6.89 19.68 -2.08
C ASP A 143 6.90 19.72 -3.62
N LEU A 144 7.92 19.13 -4.26
CA LEU A 144 8.04 19.06 -5.72
C LEU A 144 7.30 17.85 -6.34
N ALA A 145 6.75 16.93 -5.53
CA ALA A 145 6.16 15.71 -6.06
C ALA A 145 4.82 15.98 -6.75
N THR A 146 4.72 15.57 -8.01
CA THR A 146 3.47 15.56 -8.79
C THR A 146 2.86 14.17 -8.89
N GLY A 147 3.59 13.14 -8.50
CA GLY A 147 3.15 11.75 -8.48
C GLY A 147 4.02 10.85 -7.60
N PHE A 148 3.79 9.55 -7.73
CA PHE A 148 4.68 8.52 -7.24
C PHE A 148 4.63 7.29 -8.15
N ARG A 149 5.65 6.45 -8.07
CA ARG A 149 5.70 5.10 -8.62
C ARG A 149 5.74 4.12 -7.46
N ILE A 150 4.88 3.10 -7.50
CA ILE A 150 4.96 1.96 -6.59
C ILE A 150 5.45 0.74 -7.37
N MET A 151 6.48 0.08 -6.87
CA MET A 151 7.10 -1.09 -7.48
C MET A 151 6.94 -2.30 -6.57
N ILE A 152 6.65 -3.46 -7.16
CA ILE A 152 6.60 -4.75 -6.48
C ILE A 152 7.57 -5.68 -7.21
N ALA A 153 8.54 -6.25 -6.51
CA ALA A 153 9.54 -7.08 -7.15
C ALA A 153 10.11 -8.19 -6.24
N LEU A 154 10.55 -9.27 -6.88
CA LEU A 154 11.69 -10.05 -6.43
C LEU A 154 12.93 -9.40 -7.05
N SER A 155 13.64 -8.61 -6.26
CA SER A 155 14.77 -7.80 -6.74
C SER A 155 16.02 -8.66 -6.84
N GLU A 156 16.14 -9.46 -7.90
CA GLU A 156 17.22 -10.45 -8.09
C GLU A 156 17.28 -11.55 -7.00
N ALA A 157 16.22 -11.66 -6.21
CA ALA A 157 15.96 -12.75 -5.28
C ALA A 157 15.31 -13.95 -6.00
N SER A 158 15.40 -15.14 -5.41
CA SER A 158 14.56 -16.28 -5.78
C SER A 158 13.40 -16.43 -4.80
N GLY A 159 12.43 -17.27 -5.14
CA GLY A 159 11.26 -17.58 -4.30
C GLY A 159 9.96 -17.11 -4.94
N THR A 160 8.91 -17.05 -4.12
CA THR A 160 7.59 -16.56 -4.54
C THR A 160 7.14 -15.41 -3.65
N PHE A 161 6.63 -14.35 -4.27
CA PHE A 161 6.12 -13.17 -3.58
C PHE A 161 4.71 -12.85 -4.07
N PHE A 162 3.76 -12.83 -3.14
CA PHE A 162 2.38 -12.44 -3.39
C PHE A 162 2.09 -11.10 -2.73
N VAL A 163 1.31 -10.28 -3.42
CA VAL A 163 0.87 -8.97 -2.92
C VAL A 163 -0.61 -8.79 -3.23
N ASP A 164 -1.34 -8.21 -2.29
CA ASP A 164 -2.78 -8.04 -2.40
C ASP A 164 -3.28 -6.84 -1.57
N ASP A 165 -4.50 -6.38 -1.87
CA ASP A 165 -5.20 -5.29 -1.20
C ASP A 165 -4.35 -4.02 -1.01
N LEU A 166 -3.51 -3.68 -2.00
CA LEU A 166 -2.72 -2.46 -1.95
C LEU A 166 -3.62 -1.23 -1.96
N ASN A 167 -3.30 -0.29 -1.06
CA ASN A 167 -4.04 0.95 -0.91
C ASN A 167 -3.11 2.11 -0.63
N VAL A 168 -3.29 3.19 -1.39
CA VAL A 168 -2.68 4.48 -1.13
C VAL A 168 -3.77 5.52 -1.01
N LYS A 169 -3.77 6.32 0.06
CA LYS A 169 -4.71 7.44 0.22
C LYS A 169 -4.00 8.69 0.73
N SER A 170 -4.46 9.87 0.31
CA SER A 170 -3.98 11.13 0.89
C SER A 170 -4.44 11.23 2.35
N ILE A 171 -3.57 11.66 3.25
CA ILE A 171 -3.95 11.90 4.65
C ILE A 171 -3.61 13.35 5.02
N SER A 172 -4.17 13.84 6.13
CA SER A 172 -3.81 15.14 6.66
C SER A 172 -2.42 15.09 7.31
N VAL A 173 -1.77 16.25 7.48
CA VAL A 173 -0.48 16.32 8.17
C VAL A 173 -0.64 15.97 9.65
N GLU A 174 -1.78 16.34 10.25
CA GLU A 174 -2.11 15.98 11.63
C GLU A 174 -2.20 14.45 11.81
N ASP A 175 -2.75 13.73 10.82
CA ASP A 175 -2.83 12.27 10.87
C ASP A 175 -1.47 11.59 10.66
N LEU A 176 -0.57 12.19 9.87
CA LEU A 176 0.83 11.76 9.77
C LEU A 176 1.56 11.87 11.13
N GLU A 177 1.34 12.98 11.84
CA GLU A 177 2.03 13.28 13.10
C GLU A 177 1.51 12.44 14.28
N LYS A 178 0.24 12.01 14.29
CA LYS A 178 -0.32 11.15 15.36
C LYS A 178 0.30 9.76 15.43
N GLU A 179 0.76 9.22 14.30
CA GLU A 179 1.34 7.86 14.24
C GLU A 179 2.87 7.85 14.29
N THR A 180 3.51 9.02 14.24
CA THR A 180 4.95 9.15 14.48
C THR A 180 5.14 9.52 15.95
N PRO A 181 5.70 8.65 16.82
CA PRO A 181 6.01 9.08 18.18
C PRO A 181 6.91 10.31 18.08
N VAL A 182 6.44 11.45 18.61
CA VAL A 182 7.25 12.65 18.75
C VAL A 182 8.44 12.23 19.61
N SER A 183 9.60 12.01 18.98
CA SER A 183 10.85 11.94 19.71
C SER A 183 11.03 13.34 20.30
N LYS A 184 10.62 13.52 21.55
CA LYS A 184 10.99 14.70 22.32
C LYS A 184 12.51 14.69 22.39
N ALA A 185 13.15 15.59 21.65
CA ALA A 185 14.54 15.93 21.89
C ALA A 185 14.62 16.54 23.30
N ASN A 186 15.43 15.92 24.16
CA ASN A 186 15.92 16.54 25.40
C ASN A 186 17.09 17.46 25.06
#